data_AF-A0A7V9UQH1-F1
#
_entry.id   AF-A0A7V9UQH1-F1
#
_cell.length_a   1.000
_cell.length_b   1.000
_cell.length_c   1.000
_cell.angle_alpha   90.00
_cell.angle_beta   90.00
_cell.angle_gamma   90.00
#
_symmetry.space_group_name_H-M   'P 1'
#
loop_
_entity.id
_entity.type
_entity.pdbx_description
1 polymer ?
#
loop_
_entity_poly.entity_id
_entity_poly.type
_entity_poly.pdbx_seq_one_letter_code
_entity_poly.pdbx_strand_id
1 'polypeptide(L)'
;MNHSQFVVRAGAKVRLKNYDSGFTGNFTVEQDAEESIGKDSAELAKYQDILLAHETYAVLTLFQGMDSAGKDNTIKHVLSSADPQGCKVAMFDKPSEKEF
;
A
#
# COMPACT_ATOMS: atom_id res chain seq x y z
N MET A 1 11.47 1.69 10.89
CA MET A 1 10.63 0.59 11.43
C MET A 1 11.20 -0.73 10.93
N ASN A 2 11.05 -1.87 11.64
CA ASN A 2 11.45 -3.16 11.06
C ASN A 2 10.30 -3.76 10.24
N HIS A 3 10.46 -3.76 8.92
CA HIS A 3 9.44 -4.28 7.99
C HIS A 3 9.53 -5.79 7.76
N SER A 4 10.60 -6.47 8.22
CA SER A 4 10.83 -7.88 7.94
C SER A 4 9.73 -8.79 8.48
N GLN A 5 9.04 -8.37 9.55
CA GLN A 5 7.92 -9.10 10.14
C GLN A 5 6.69 -9.19 9.22
N PHE A 6 6.55 -8.27 8.26
CA PHE A 6 5.43 -8.26 7.30
C PHE A 6 5.74 -9.02 6.01
N VAL A 7 7.01 -9.36 5.77
CA VAL A 7 7.44 -10.04 4.54
C VAL A 7 7.26 -11.55 4.68
N VAL A 8 6.33 -12.11 3.91
CA VAL A 8 6.18 -13.56 3.77
C VAL A 8 7.12 -14.06 2.69
N ARG A 9 8.04 -14.97 3.05
CA ARG A 9 8.97 -15.58 2.08
C ARG A 9 8.27 -16.67 1.27
N ALA A 10 8.71 -16.85 0.02
CA ALA A 10 8.23 -17.92 -0.84
C ALA A 10 8.39 -19.29 -0.15
N GLY A 11 7.33 -20.10 -0.18
CA GLY A 11 7.28 -21.42 0.45
C GLY A 11 7.09 -21.41 1.98
N ALA A 12 7.01 -20.25 2.63
CA ALA A 12 6.74 -20.18 4.06
C ALA A 12 5.30 -20.62 4.38
N LYS A 13 5.13 -21.41 5.45
CA LYS A 13 3.80 -21.72 5.99
C LYS A 13 3.31 -20.53 6.81
N VAL A 14 2.27 -19.86 6.32
CA VAL A 14 1.67 -18.70 6.98
C VAL A 14 0.56 -19.15 7.93
N ARG A 15 0.52 -18.57 9.12
CA ARG A 15 -0.63 -18.66 10.03
C ARG A 15 -1.04 -17.25 10.44
N LEU A 16 -2.23 -16.83 10.01
CA LEU A 16 -2.72 -15.46 10.24
C LEU A 16 -2.80 -15.08 11.71
N LYS A 17 -3.07 -16.03 12.61
CA LYS A 17 -3.07 -15.82 14.07
C LYS A 17 -1.74 -15.32 14.65
N ASN A 18 -0.64 -15.43 13.89
CA ASN A 18 0.67 -14.94 14.31
C ASN A 18 0.88 -13.45 13.95
N TYR A 19 -0.08 -12.83 13.26
CA TYR A 19 -0.05 -11.42 12.89
C TYR A 19 -1.07 -10.68 13.76
N ASP A 20 -0.59 -9.72 14.53
CA ASP A 20 -1.44 -8.90 15.40
C ASP A 20 -2.15 -7.83 14.57
N SER A 21 -3.49 -7.85 14.56
CA SER A 21 -4.31 -6.85 13.88
C SER A 21 -4.34 -5.49 14.60
N GLY A 22 -3.95 -5.46 15.89
CA GLY A 22 -3.84 -4.24 16.69
C GLY A 22 -2.44 -3.61 16.68
N PHE A 23 -1.54 -4.09 15.82
CA PHE A 23 -0.16 -3.63 15.78
C PHE A 23 -0.07 -2.14 15.39
N THR A 24 0.47 -1.31 16.28
CA THR A 24 0.74 0.11 16.04
C THR A 24 2.24 0.43 15.88
N GLY A 25 3.09 -0.59 15.96
CA GLY A 25 4.54 -0.42 15.95
C GLY A 25 5.05 0.41 17.11
N ASN A 26 5.80 1.46 16.80
CA ASN A 26 6.38 2.36 17.80
C ASN A 26 5.54 3.62 18.00
N PHE A 27 4.37 3.72 17.36
CA PHE A 27 3.50 4.87 17.49
C PHE A 27 2.58 4.67 18.69
N THR A 28 2.78 5.50 19.71
CA THR A 28 1.93 5.59 20.90
C THR A 28 1.01 6.82 20.86
N VAL A 29 1.34 7.79 20.00
CA VAL A 29 0.59 9.03 19.78
C VAL A 29 0.21 9.09 18.30
N GLU A 30 -1.06 9.34 18.03
CA GLU A 30 -1.61 9.38 16.66
C GLU A 30 -0.94 10.46 15.80
N GLN A 31 -0.71 11.64 16.38
CA GLN A 31 -0.07 12.76 15.71
C GLN A 31 1.34 12.44 15.17
N ASP A 32 2.12 11.63 15.90
CA ASP A 32 3.46 11.21 15.44
C ASP A 32 3.36 10.31 14.19
N ALA A 33 2.31 9.49 14.11
CA ALA A 33 2.05 8.64 12.96
C ALA A 33 1.61 9.48 11.75
N GLU A 34 0.73 10.46 11.95
CA GLU A 34 0.31 11.39 10.90
C GLU A 34 1.49 12.19 10.33
N GLU A 35 2.41 12.66 11.18
CA GLU A 35 3.61 13.37 10.73
C GLU A 35 4.54 12.44 9.92
N SER A 36 4.70 11.19 10.35
CA SER A 36 5.47 10.18 9.60
C SER A 36 4.84 9.91 8.23
N ILE A 37 3.52 9.74 8.17
CA ILE A 37 2.78 9.54 6.92
C ILE A 37 3.00 10.72 5.98
N GLY A 38 2.94 11.96 6.48
CA GLY A 38 3.17 13.15 5.66
C GLY A 38 4.57 13.18 5.03
N LYS A 39 5.61 12.80 5.81
CA LYS A 39 6.99 12.70 5.32
C LYS A 39 7.13 11.60 4.26
N ASP A 40 6.61 10.41 4.55
CA ASP A 40 6.70 9.25 3.66
C ASP A 40 5.93 9.49 2.35
N SER A 41 4.76 10.14 2.42
CA SER A 41 3.96 10.54 1.26
C SER A 41 4.70 11.52 0.35
N ALA A 42 5.40 12.52 0.93
CA ALA A 42 6.21 13.46 0.15
C ALA A 42 7.40 12.78 -0.52
N GLU A 43 8.05 11.82 0.15
CA GLU A 43 9.14 11.05 -0.43
C GLU A 43 8.65 10.12 -1.56
N LEU A 44 7.50 9.47 -1.36
CA LEU A 44 6.87 8.63 -2.37
C LEU A 44 6.52 9.42 -3.63
N ALA A 45 5.97 10.63 -3.48
CA ALA A 45 5.67 11.53 -4.60
C ALA A 45 6.93 11.83 -5.43
N LYS A 46 8.02 12.19 -4.76
CA LYS A 46 9.32 12.44 -5.41
C LYS A 46 9.84 11.21 -6.18
N TYR A 47 9.74 10.02 -5.61
CA TYR A 47 10.16 8.81 -6.32
C TYR A 47 9.25 8.47 -7.49
N GLN A 48 7.96 8.76 -7.38
CA GLN A 48 7.01 8.58 -8.49
C GLN A 48 7.33 9.52 -9.65
N ASP A 49 7.72 10.77 -9.40
CA ASP A 49 8.19 11.70 -10.44
C ASP A 49 9.43 11.17 -11.16
N ILE A 50 10.40 10.63 -10.39
CA ILE A 50 11.62 10.03 -10.96
C ILE A 50 11.27 8.79 -11.79
N LEU A 51 10.39 7.92 -11.28
CA LEU A 51 9.95 6.72 -11.97
C LEU A 51 9.26 7.08 -13.30
N LEU A 52 8.39 8.09 -13.27
CA LEU A 52 7.68 8.59 -14.44
C LEU A 52 8.66 9.15 -15.48
N ALA A 53 9.63 9.98 -15.05
CA ALA A 53 10.64 10.53 -15.94
C ALA A 53 11.59 9.47 -16.53
N HIS A 54 11.81 8.35 -15.84
CA HIS A 54 12.73 7.31 -16.26
C HIS A 54 12.13 6.33 -17.29
N GLU A 55 10.80 6.24 -17.39
CA GLU A 55 10.03 5.46 -18.40
C GLU A 55 10.48 4.00 -18.62
N THR A 56 11.23 3.41 -17.70
CA THR A 56 11.84 2.06 -17.87
C THR A 56 11.22 1.01 -16.98
N TYR A 57 10.74 1.42 -15.80
CA TYR A 57 10.24 0.51 -14.77
C TYR A 57 8.82 0.87 -14.40
N ALA A 58 8.07 -0.12 -13.91
CA ALA A 58 6.74 0.05 -13.35
C ALA A 58 6.67 -0.61 -11.97
N VAL A 59 5.83 -0.06 -11.10
CA VAL A 59 5.52 -0.62 -9.79
C VAL A 59 4.06 -1.07 -9.79
N LEU A 60 3.83 -2.33 -9.45
CA LEU A 60 2.50 -2.90 -9.27
C LEU A 60 2.26 -3.18 -7.78
N THR A 61 1.23 -2.56 -7.23
CA THR A 61 0.81 -2.77 -5.84
C THR A 61 -0.57 -3.44 -5.82
N LEU A 62 -0.70 -4.54 -5.08
CA LEU A 62 -1.94 -5.29 -4.94
C LEU A 62 -2.47 -5.13 -3.51
N PHE A 63 -3.72 -4.69 -3.38
CA PHE A 63 -4.41 -4.56 -2.10
C PHE A 63 -5.46 -5.67 -1.97
N GLN A 64 -5.24 -6.61 -1.04
CA GLN A 64 -6.17 -7.69 -0.77
C GLN A 64 -6.49 -7.78 0.73
N GLY A 65 -7.76 -7.98 1.03
CA GLY A 65 -8.28 -7.99 2.39
C GLY A 65 -9.79 -8.21 2.37
N MET A 66 -10.33 -8.54 3.55
CA MET A 66 -11.77 -8.69 3.75
C MET A 66 -12.53 -7.38 3.47
N ASP A 67 -13.84 -7.48 3.39
CA ASP A 67 -14.71 -6.30 3.35
C ASP A 67 -14.46 -5.44 4.59
N SER A 68 -14.46 -4.12 4.39
CA SER A 68 -14.13 -3.13 5.43
C SER A 68 -12.69 -3.21 5.99
N ALA A 69 -11.77 -3.97 5.37
CA ALA A 69 -10.36 -3.99 5.77
C ALA A 69 -9.58 -2.69 5.49
N GLY A 70 -10.24 -1.65 4.96
CA GLY A 70 -9.64 -0.33 4.73
C GLY A 70 -8.91 -0.14 3.40
N LYS A 71 -8.99 -1.10 2.47
CA LYS A 71 -8.31 -1.06 1.15
C LYS A 71 -8.49 0.29 0.42
N ASP A 72 -9.74 0.74 0.29
CA ASP A 72 -10.05 1.97 -0.45
C ASP A 72 -9.48 3.21 0.23
N ASN A 73 -9.50 3.24 1.56
CA ASN A 73 -8.99 4.38 2.30
C ASN A 73 -7.45 4.44 2.25
N THR A 74 -6.78 3.29 2.35
CA THR A 74 -5.33 3.20 2.16
C THR A 74 -4.92 3.68 0.77
N ILE A 75 -5.61 3.25 -0.28
CA ILE A 75 -5.34 3.70 -1.65
C ILE A 75 -5.51 5.22 -1.76
N LYS A 76 -6.61 5.78 -1.24
CA LYS A 76 -6.85 7.23 -1.25
C LYS A 76 -5.75 8.00 -0.55
N HIS A 77 -5.39 7.61 0.67
CA HIS A 77 -4.36 8.30 1.44
C HIS A 77 -3.00 8.24 0.75
N VAL A 78 -2.56 7.06 0.30
CA VAL A 78 -1.24 6.88 -0.32
C VAL A 78 -1.15 7.57 -1.68
N LEU A 79 -2.20 7.52 -2.50
CA LEU A 79 -2.18 8.11 -3.84
C LEU A 79 -2.51 9.60 -3.87
N SER A 80 -3.11 10.16 -2.82
CA SER A 80 -3.40 11.60 -2.75
C SER A 80 -2.16 12.49 -2.85
N SER A 81 -0.98 11.94 -2.54
CA SER A 81 0.29 12.65 -2.65
C SER A 81 1.02 12.46 -3.98
N ALA A 82 0.58 11.55 -4.86
CA ALA A 82 1.25 11.24 -6.12
C ALA A 82 0.66 12.02 -7.31
N ASP A 83 1.42 12.21 -8.40
CA ASP A 83 0.88 12.77 -9.65
C ASP A 83 -0.13 11.77 -10.25
N PRO A 84 -1.41 12.16 -10.40
CA PRO A 84 -2.44 11.27 -10.94
C PRO A 84 -2.15 10.80 -12.37
N GLN A 85 -1.31 11.49 -13.13
CA GLN A 85 -0.90 11.07 -14.47
C GLN A 85 0.01 9.83 -14.44
N GLY A 86 0.76 9.64 -13.35
CA GLY A 86 1.68 8.51 -13.17
C GLY A 86 1.07 7.31 -12.45
N CYS A 87 -0.15 7.43 -11.91
CA CYS A 87 -0.80 6.38 -11.13
C CYS A 87 -2.10 5.89 -11.77
N LYS A 88 -2.24 4.57 -11.92
CA LYS A 88 -3.48 3.93 -12.37
C LYS A 88 -4.02 3.03 -11.26
N VAL A 89 -5.29 3.20 -10.95
CA VAL A 89 -6.02 2.33 -10.01
C VAL A 89 -6.96 1.45 -10.81
N ALA A 90 -6.87 0.14 -10.63
CA ALA A 90 -7.81 -0.82 -11.18
C ALA A 90 -8.51 -1.53 -10.03
N MET A 91 -9.84 -1.54 -10.06
CA MET A 91 -10.67 -2.32 -9.15
C MET A 91 -11.08 -3.61 -9.87
N PHE A 92 -10.96 -4.74 -9.17
CA PHE A 92 -11.36 -6.04 -9.67
C PHE A 92 -12.63 -6.48 -8.94
N ASP A 93 -13.77 -6.27 -9.59
CA ASP A 93 -15.08 -6.75 -9.12
C ASP A 93 -15.39 -8.14 -9.68
N LYS A 94 -16.64 -8.58 -9.52
CA LYS A 94 -17.12 -9.84 -10.09
C LYS A 94 -16.82 -9.87 -11.61
N PRO A 95 -16.21 -10.94 -12.14
CA PRO A 95 -15.93 -11.05 -13.56
C PRO A 95 -17.21 -10.89 -14.40
N SER A 96 -17.08 -10.17 -15.52
CA SER A 96 -18.10 -10.06 -16.55
C SER A 96 -18.20 -11.34 -17.38
N GLU A 97 -19.28 -11.51 -18.16
CA GLU A 97 -19.47 -12.69 -19.02
C GLU A 97 -18.35 -12.94 -20.04
N LYS A 98 -17.57 -11.90 -20.42
CA LYS A 98 -16.44 -12.01 -21.34
C LYS A 98 -15.11 -12.34 -20.66
N GLU A 99 -15.04 -12.21 -19.34
CA GLU A 99 -13.84 -12.50 -18.53
C GLU A 99 -13.85 -13.92 -17.93
N PHE A 100 -14.97 -14.65 -18.11
CA PHE A 100 -15.07 -16.09 -17.89
C PHE A 100 -14.60 -16.88 -19.12
#